data_AF-A0A9D1H5X9-F1
#
_entry.id   AF-A0A9D1H5X9-F1
#
_cell.length_a   1.000
_cell.length_b   1.000
_cell.length_c   1.000
_cell.angle_alpha   90.00
_cell.angle_beta   90.00
_cell.angle_gamma   90.00
#
_symmetry.space_group_name_H-M   'P 1'
#
loop_
_entity.id
_entity.type
_entity.pdbx_description
1 polymer ?
#
loop_
_entity_poly.entity_id
_entity_poly.type
_entity_poly.pdbx_seq_one_letter_code
_entity_poly.pdbx_strand_id
1 'polypeptide(L)'
;SLMFMPGMAPPYPPSQFSSYRRAIGSMLVDFGVLEKFRRRGIGTILMDTAEQIVSETGDTVYLEVGLHNGYGAAQRMYVKRGYIPDGQGVLYKGEVCLPYHPCRNDDDLTLRFSKQLKQGR
;
A
#
# COMPACT_ATOMS: atom_id res chain seq x y z
N SER A 1 9.34 -1.53 21.31
CA SER A 1 8.64 -1.72 22.59
C SER A 1 7.15 -1.66 22.35
N LEU A 2 6.42 -2.75 22.60
CA LEU A 2 4.95 -2.77 22.52
C LEU A 2 4.37 -2.18 23.81
N MET A 3 3.47 -1.21 23.68
CA MET A 3 2.62 -0.74 24.76
C MET A 3 1.17 -0.91 24.31
N PHE A 4 0.40 -1.71 25.07
CA PHE A 4 -1.05 -1.81 24.97
C PHE A 4 -1.67 -0.77 25.90
N MET A 5 -2.60 0.04 25.39
CA MET A 5 -3.47 0.90 26.18
C MET A 5 -4.92 0.47 25.92
N PRO A 6 -5.71 0.09 26.95
CA PRO A 6 -7.12 -0.23 26.78
C PRO A 6 -7.97 1.03 26.95
N GLY A 7 -9.03 1.14 26.15
CA GLY A 7 -10.18 1.98 26.50
C GLY A 7 -10.61 2.98 25.42
N MET A 8 -11.38 2.50 24.45
CA MET A 8 -12.67 3.05 23.97
C MET A 8 -12.98 2.36 22.64
N ALA A 9 -14.02 1.52 22.62
CA ALA A 9 -14.46 0.84 21.40
C ALA A 9 -15.24 1.83 20.50
N PRO A 10 -14.87 2.02 19.22
CA PRO A 10 -15.71 2.75 18.28
C PRO A 10 -16.89 1.88 17.81
N PRO A 11 -17.98 2.49 17.30
CA PRO A 11 -19.29 1.86 17.10
C PRO A 11 -19.37 0.93 15.87
N TYR A 12 -18.29 0.27 15.46
CA TYR A 12 -18.25 -0.53 14.25
C TYR A 12 -18.09 -2.02 14.55
N PRO A 13 -18.77 -2.91 13.79
CA PRO A 13 -18.74 -4.34 14.05
C PRO A 13 -17.30 -4.89 13.92
N PRO A 14 -16.84 -5.76 14.85
CA PRO A 14 -15.50 -6.35 14.86
C PRO A 14 -15.08 -7.12 13.59
N SER A 15 -16.03 -7.43 12.71
CA SER A 15 -15.84 -8.29 11.54
C SER A 15 -15.02 -7.67 10.40
N GLN A 16 -14.75 -6.36 10.44
CA GLN A 16 -13.88 -5.69 9.45
C GLN A 16 -12.43 -5.51 9.95
N PHE A 17 -12.23 -5.54 11.27
CA PHE A 17 -10.93 -5.30 11.90
C PHE A 17 -9.99 -6.52 11.85
N SER A 18 -10.54 -7.72 11.91
CA SER A 18 -9.77 -8.97 11.97
C SER A 18 -9.48 -9.61 10.61
N SER A 19 -10.17 -9.19 9.55
CA SER A 19 -10.06 -9.77 8.20
C SER A 19 -8.98 -9.10 7.35
N TYR A 20 -8.65 -7.82 7.60
CA TYR A 20 -7.68 -7.08 6.79
C TYR A 20 -6.23 -7.55 6.98
N ARG A 21 -5.83 -7.91 8.21
CA ARG A 21 -4.44 -8.33 8.50
C ARG A 21 -4.10 -9.77 8.11
N ARG A 22 -5.08 -10.61 7.76
CA ARG A 22 -4.89 -12.06 7.57
C ARG A 22 -5.07 -12.53 6.11
N ALA A 23 -5.57 -11.68 5.21
CA ALA A 23 -5.98 -12.10 3.87
C ALA A 23 -5.29 -11.39 2.69
N ILE A 24 -4.32 -10.49 2.93
CA ILE A 24 -3.60 -9.85 1.82
C ILE A 24 -2.35 -10.66 1.50
N GLY A 25 -2.38 -11.35 0.36
CA GLY A 25 -1.18 -11.87 -0.28
C GLY A 25 -0.13 -10.77 -0.44
N SER A 26 1.13 -11.17 -0.43
CA SER A 26 2.34 -10.40 -0.72
C SER A 26 2.18 -8.88 -0.88
N MET A 27 2.17 -8.18 0.26
CA MET A 27 2.14 -6.72 0.36
C MET A 27 3.57 -6.17 0.34
N LEU A 28 3.84 -5.18 -0.52
CA LEU A 28 5.05 -4.37 -0.43
C LEU A 28 4.84 -3.28 0.61
N VAL A 29 5.56 -3.39 1.73
CA VAL A 29 5.55 -2.42 2.82
C VAL A 29 6.81 -1.58 2.71
N ASP A 30 6.63 -0.26 2.70
CA ASP A 30 7.69 0.76 2.75
C ASP A 30 8.71 0.70 1.60
N PHE A 31 8.40 1.43 0.52
CA PHE A 31 9.28 1.60 -0.62
C PHE A 31 9.74 3.05 -0.73
N GLY A 32 11.06 3.26 -0.61
CA GLY A 32 11.67 4.57 -0.72
C GLY A 32 13.04 4.53 -1.37
N VAL A 33 13.27 5.42 -2.34
CA VAL A 33 14.63 5.74 -2.82
C VAL A 33 14.96 7.15 -2.34
N LEU A 34 16.04 7.27 -1.56
CA LEU A 34 16.56 8.56 -1.09
C LEU A 34 16.75 9.51 -2.27
N GLU A 35 16.41 10.79 -2.08
CA GLU A 35 16.33 11.77 -3.17
C GLU A 35 17.61 11.84 -4.02
N LYS A 36 18.79 11.83 -3.37
CA LYS A 36 20.12 11.81 -4.01
C LYS A 36 20.37 10.62 -4.96
N PHE A 37 19.59 9.54 -4.82
CA PHE A 37 19.71 8.31 -5.60
C PHE A 37 18.53 8.08 -6.57
N ARG A 38 17.56 9.00 -6.61
CA ARG A 38 16.44 8.91 -7.57
C ARG A 38 16.94 9.11 -9.01
N ARG A 39 16.13 8.65 -9.98
CA ARG A 39 16.42 8.71 -11.43
C ARG A 39 17.64 7.91 -11.90
N ARG A 40 18.12 6.96 -11.08
CA ARG A 40 19.23 6.04 -11.42
C ARG A 40 18.78 4.60 -11.69
N GLY A 41 17.48 4.38 -11.93
CA GLY A 41 16.92 3.03 -12.14
C GLY A 41 16.77 2.18 -10.88
N ILE A 42 17.32 2.59 -9.72
CA ILE A 42 17.27 1.83 -8.45
C ILE A 42 15.84 1.44 -8.07
N GLY A 43 14.90 2.37 -8.16
CA GLY A 43 13.51 2.09 -7.81
C GLY A 43 12.87 1.05 -8.72
N THR A 44 13.25 1.02 -10.00
CA THR A 44 12.79 0.00 -10.95
C THR A 44 13.36 -1.36 -10.57
N ILE A 45 14.67 -1.45 -10.33
CA ILE A 45 15.34 -2.71 -9.95
C ILE A 45 14.72 -3.30 -8.69
N LEU A 46 14.58 -2.49 -7.64
CA LEU A 46 13.97 -2.93 -6.38
C LEU A 46 12.57 -3.49 -6.60
N MET A 47 11.75 -2.81 -7.40
CA MET A 47 10.40 -3.28 -7.66
C MET A 47 10.35 -4.49 -8.59
N ASP A 48 11.26 -4.63 -9.56
CA ASP A 48 11.33 -5.82 -10.42
C ASP A 48 11.68 -7.05 -9.57
N THR A 49 12.64 -6.91 -8.64
CA THR A 49 12.98 -7.95 -7.67
C THR A 49 11.82 -8.28 -6.75
N ALA A 50 11.13 -7.27 -6.22
CA ALA A 50 9.96 -7.49 -5.36
C ALA A 50 8.85 -8.25 -6.11
N GLU A 51 8.48 -7.81 -7.31
CA GLU A 51 7.49 -8.48 -8.14
C GLU A 51 7.90 -9.92 -8.47
N GLN A 52 9.17 -10.16 -8.78
CA GLN A 52 9.68 -11.51 -9.03
C GLN A 52 9.50 -12.41 -7.80
N ILE A 53 9.90 -11.96 -6.61
CA ILE A 53 9.75 -12.74 -5.37
C ILE A 53 8.27 -13.04 -5.09
N VAL A 54 7.38 -12.07 -5.29
CA VAL A 54 5.94 -12.30 -5.11
C VAL A 54 5.41 -13.32 -6.12
N SER A 55 5.87 -13.27 -7.37
CA SER A 55 5.41 -14.20 -8.42
C SER A 55 5.74 -15.67 -8.15
N GLU A 56 6.70 -15.96 -7.28
CA GLU A 56 7.04 -17.32 -6.87
C GLU A 56 5.98 -17.96 -5.97
N THR A 57 5.17 -17.16 -5.29
CA THR A 57 4.22 -17.64 -4.26
C THR A 57 2.81 -17.08 -4.40
N GLY A 58 2.60 -16.06 -5.23
CA GLY A 58 1.32 -15.39 -5.42
C GLY A 58 1.16 -14.83 -6.83
N ASP A 59 -0.08 -14.54 -7.20
CA ASP A 59 -0.45 -14.01 -8.51
C ASP A 59 -0.74 -12.50 -8.47
N THR A 60 -0.72 -11.89 -7.30
CA THR A 60 -1.11 -10.50 -7.08
C THR A 60 -0.20 -9.86 -6.04
N VAL A 61 0.31 -8.66 -6.37
CA VAL A 61 1.08 -7.83 -5.45
C VAL A 61 0.27 -6.59 -5.08
N TYR A 62 0.28 -6.24 -3.80
CA TYR A 62 -0.38 -5.06 -3.26
C TYR A 62 0.66 -4.06 -2.73
N LEU A 63 0.34 -2.77 -2.83
CA LEU A 63 1.13 -1.70 -2.20
C LEU A 63 0.23 -0.54 -1.79
N GLU A 64 0.67 0.25 -0.83
CA GLU A 64 0.03 1.51 -0.46
C GLU A 64 0.95 2.68 -0.81
N VAL A 65 0.35 3.77 -1.31
CA VAL A 65 1.07 4.99 -1.67
C VAL A 65 0.39 6.20 -1.05
N GLY A 66 1.17 7.06 -0.40
CA GLY A 66 0.66 8.32 0.17
C GLY A 66 0.11 9.25 -0.91
N LEU A 67 -0.83 10.12 -0.52
CA LEU A 67 -1.58 10.96 -1.46
C LEU A 67 -1.00 12.37 -1.66
N HIS A 68 -0.20 12.87 -0.73
CA HIS A 68 0.39 14.21 -0.89
C HIS A 68 1.51 14.22 -1.95
N ASN A 69 1.90 15.43 -2.38
CA ASN A 69 2.81 15.66 -3.51
C ASN A 69 4.20 15.00 -3.39
N GLY A 70 4.67 14.71 -2.17
CA GLY A 70 5.95 14.03 -1.92
C GLY A 70 5.99 12.62 -2.50
N TYR A 71 4.84 11.98 -2.65
CA TYR A 71 4.68 10.64 -3.21
C TYR A 71 4.44 10.63 -4.73
N GLY A 72 4.31 11.80 -5.39
CA GLY A 72 3.93 11.88 -6.80
C GLY A 72 4.85 11.10 -7.76
N ALA A 73 6.14 11.02 -7.47
CA ALA A 73 7.07 10.20 -8.26
C ALA A 73 6.75 8.69 -8.15
N ALA A 74 6.41 8.21 -6.95
CA ALA A 74 6.04 6.82 -6.70
C ALA A 74 4.68 6.51 -7.34
N GLN A 75 3.67 7.36 -7.13
CA GLN A 75 2.35 7.25 -7.76
C GLN A 75 2.46 7.05 -9.28
N ARG A 76 3.22 7.93 -9.96
CA ARG A 76 3.44 7.82 -11.41
C ARG A 76 4.19 6.56 -11.82
N MET A 77 5.15 6.12 -11.01
CA MET A 77 5.93 4.91 -11.28
C MET A 77 5.06 3.66 -11.17
N TYR A 78 4.23 3.55 -10.14
CA TYR A 78 3.32 2.41 -9.95
C TYR A 78 2.29 2.31 -11.09
N VAL A 79 1.63 3.42 -11.45
CA VAL A 79 0.69 3.43 -12.60
C VAL A 79 1.37 2.98 -13.88
N LYS A 80 2.56 3.50 -14.18
CA LYS A 80 3.32 3.11 -15.38
C LYS A 80 3.74 1.63 -15.39
N ARG A 81 3.85 1.00 -14.22
CA ARG A 81 4.20 -0.42 -14.07
C ARG A 81 2.97 -1.34 -14.06
N GLY A 82 1.78 -0.79 -14.31
CA GLY A 82 0.53 -1.55 -14.45
C GLY A 82 -0.23 -1.77 -13.14
N TYR A 83 0.16 -1.08 -12.06
CA TYR A 83 -0.63 -1.09 -10.85
C TYR A 83 -1.88 -0.22 -11.01
N ILE A 84 -3.01 -0.72 -10.51
CA ILE A 84 -4.30 -0.03 -10.50
C ILE A 84 -4.81 0.10 -9.06
N PRO A 85 -5.55 1.17 -8.72
CA PRO A 85 -6.24 1.25 -7.42
C PRO A 85 -7.13 0.04 -7.19
N ASP A 86 -7.15 -0.48 -5.95
CA ASP A 86 -7.91 -1.68 -5.58
C ASP A 86 -9.42 -1.44 -5.38
N GLY A 87 -9.85 -0.17 -5.48
CA GLY A 87 -11.25 0.24 -5.39
C GLY A 87 -11.79 0.41 -3.96
N GLN A 88 -10.97 0.24 -2.92
CA GLN A 88 -11.41 0.40 -1.52
C GLN A 88 -11.51 1.87 -1.08
N GLY A 89 -11.03 2.81 -1.89
CA GLY A 89 -10.93 4.21 -1.53
C GLY A 89 -9.65 4.51 -0.76
N VAL A 90 -9.62 5.66 -0.07
CA VAL A 90 -8.43 6.07 0.69
C VAL A 90 -8.37 5.33 2.02
N LEU A 91 -7.17 4.94 2.42
CA LEU A 91 -6.91 4.46 3.76
C LEU A 91 -6.35 5.62 4.59
N TYR A 92 -6.82 5.78 5.82
CA TYR A 92 -6.27 6.72 6.78
C TYR A 92 -5.92 5.97 8.06
N LYS A 93 -4.64 6.02 8.47
CA LYS A 93 -4.11 5.28 9.63
C LYS A 93 -4.33 3.77 9.55
N GLY A 94 -4.27 3.22 8.34
CA GLY A 94 -4.41 1.79 8.06
C GLY A 94 -5.85 1.28 7.95
N GLU A 95 -6.84 2.16 8.01
CA GLU A 95 -8.26 1.80 7.88
C GLU A 95 -8.89 2.50 6.68
N VAL A 96 -9.89 1.87 6.06
CA VAL A 96 -10.67 2.50 4.99
C VAL A 96 -11.36 3.74 5.54
N CYS A 97 -11.04 4.90 4.98
CA CYS A 97 -11.65 6.15 5.37
C CYS A 97 -13.08 6.22 4.82
N LEU A 98 -14.06 6.36 5.70
CA LEU A 98 -15.45 6.44 5.29
C LEU A 98 -15.70 7.70 4.45
N PRO A 99 -16.67 7.65 3.50
CA PRO A 99 -17.08 8.83 2.76
C PRO A 99 -17.39 9.99 3.70
N TYR A 100 -16.89 11.19 3.36
CA TYR A 100 -17.07 12.44 4.10
C TYR A 100 -16.43 12.47 5.51
N HIS A 101 -15.71 11.43 5.91
CA HIS A 101 -14.98 11.46 7.18
C HIS A 101 -13.76 12.41 7.07
N PRO A 102 -13.47 13.21 8.10
CA PRO A 102 -12.26 14.03 8.10
C PRO A 102 -11.01 13.14 8.05
N CYS A 103 -10.10 13.48 7.15
CA CYS A 103 -8.76 12.93 7.08
C CYS A 103 -7.76 14.06 6.82
N ARG A 104 -6.54 13.90 7.33
CA ARG A 104 -5.46 14.83 7.06
C ARG A 104 -4.66 14.31 5.88
N ASN A 105 -4.28 15.20 4.97
CA ASN A 105 -3.37 14.85 3.87
C ASN A 105 -1.93 14.78 4.38
N ASP A 106 -1.64 13.78 5.21
CA ASP A 106 -0.32 13.45 5.77
C ASP A 106 0.13 12.06 5.31
N ASP A 107 1.20 11.54 5.91
CA ASP A 107 1.81 10.26 5.53
C ASP A 107 0.92 9.05 5.81
N ASP A 108 -0.12 9.20 6.64
CA ASP A 108 -1.07 8.15 6.97
C ASP A 108 -2.24 8.07 5.98
N LEU A 109 -2.39 9.05 5.08
CA LEU A 109 -3.43 9.06 4.05
C LEU A 109 -2.90 8.44 2.75
N THR A 110 -3.28 7.19 2.51
CA THR A 110 -2.78 6.38 1.40
C THR A 110 -3.90 5.89 0.48
N LEU A 111 -3.51 5.42 -0.70
CA LEU A 111 -4.36 4.66 -1.60
C LEU A 111 -3.68 3.32 -1.87
N ARG A 112 -4.44 2.23 -1.79
CA ARG A 112 -3.93 0.89 -2.08
C ARG A 112 -4.05 0.58 -3.57
N PHE A 113 -2.97 0.06 -4.13
CA PHE A 113 -2.87 -0.39 -5.51
C PHE A 113 -2.62 -1.89 -5.54
N SER A 114 -3.07 -2.53 -6.61
CA SER A 114 -2.82 -3.93 -6.90
C SER A 114 -2.32 -4.11 -8.33
N LYS A 115 -1.56 -5.19 -8.55
CA LYS A 115 -1.14 -5.63 -9.88
C LYS A 115 -1.19 -7.14 -9.92
N GLN A 116 -1.89 -7.69 -10.92
CA GLN A 116 -1.76 -9.11 -11.23
C GLN A 116 -0.41 -9.37 -11.89
N LEU A 117 0.33 -10.32 -11.33
CA LEU A 117 1.57 -10.83 -11.86
C LEU A 117 1.22 -11.99 -12.80
N LYS A 118 1.72 -11.94 -14.02
CA LYS A 118 1.60 -13.09 -14.92
C LYS A 118 2.45 -14.21 -14.34
N GLN A 119 1.83 -15.33 -13.95
CA GLN A 119 2.58 -16.54 -13.67
C GLN A 119 3.37 -16.91 -14.93
N GLY A 120 4.68 -17.13 -14.79
CA GLY A 120 5.48 -17.67 -15.87
C GLY A 120 4.85 -18.97 -16.35
N ARG A 121 4.45 -19.02 -17.62
CA ARG A 121 4.17 -20.28 -18.32
C ARG A 121 5.48 -20.98 -18.64
#